data_AF-A0A8E2QCG6-F1
#
_entry.id   AF-A0A8E2QCG6-F1
#
_cell.length_a   1.000
_cell.length_b   1.000
_cell.length_c   1.000
_cell.angle_alpha   90.00
_cell.angle_beta   90.00
_cell.angle_gamma   90.00
#
_symmetry.space_group_name_H-M   'P 1'
#
loop_
_entity.id
_entity.type
_entity.pdbx_description
1 polymer ?
#
loop_
_entity_poly.entity_id
_entity_poly.type
_entity_poly.pdbx_seq_one_letter_code
_entity_poly.pdbx_strand_id
1 'polypeptide(L)'
;MTAQKKISVTDTILRDAHQSLLATRMRTEDMLPICDKLDRVGYWSLEVWGGATFDACVRFLKEDPWQRLRQLKAALPNTRLQMLLRGQNLLGYRHYSDDVVEAFVAKAAENGIDVFRIFDAMNDVRNLETAIRAVKKAGKHAQGTIAYTTSPVHTIDAFVEQARKMAAMGIDSIAIKDMAGLLTPYATGALVKALKEALPQLDVVVHSHDTAGVASMCQLKAVENGADRIDTAISSMAWGTSHPGTESMVAALRDTPYDTGLDLELLQEIGLYFYAVRKKYHQFESEFTGVDTRVQVNQVPGGMISNLANQLKEQGALHRMDEVLAEIPKVRQDLGFPPLVTPTSQIVGTQAFFNVLAGERYKTITNEVKLYLQGRYGQAPAPVCERLRFMAIGSEEVIECRPADLIAPELDKLRKEVGALAKSEEDVLTYAMFPDIGRKFLEEREAGTLQPEALLPIPGTTTSVAQEGVPTEFVIDVHGETYRVDITGVGVKAEGKRHFYLSIDGMPEEVVFEALNEFVGGGSSGRKQASAPGDVSTTMPGNVVDVLVKVGDTVKAGQPVLVSEAMKMETEIQAPIAGTVKAVHVGKGDRVNPGEVLIEIEA
;
A
#
# COMPACT_ATOMS: atom_id res chain seq x y z
N MET A 1 -6.62 34.29 35.14
CA MET A 1 -6.83 33.85 33.75
C MET A 1 -5.82 32.75 33.50
N THR A 2 -6.26 31.52 33.29
CA THR A 2 -5.40 30.43 32.82
C THR A 2 -4.75 30.88 31.50
N ALA A 3 -3.44 30.70 31.35
CA ALA A 3 -2.73 31.10 30.15
C ALA A 3 -3.38 30.42 28.92
N GLN A 4 -3.71 31.20 27.90
CA GLN A 4 -4.31 30.70 26.66
C GLN A 4 -3.27 29.83 25.94
N LYS A 5 -3.59 28.56 25.70
CA LYS A 5 -2.70 27.60 25.02
C LYS A 5 -3.30 27.27 23.66
N LYS A 6 -2.93 28.07 22.65
CA LYS A 6 -3.31 27.87 21.26
C LYS A 6 -2.88 26.49 20.76
N ILE A 7 -3.84 25.68 20.30
CA ILE A 7 -3.53 24.38 19.69
C ILE A 7 -3.12 24.59 18.24
N SER A 8 -1.99 23.99 17.87
CA SER A 8 -1.47 24.02 16.52
C SER A 8 -1.93 22.78 15.74
N VAL A 9 -2.13 22.93 14.43
CA VAL A 9 -2.66 21.87 13.56
C VAL A 9 -1.63 21.49 12.50
N THR A 10 -1.45 20.18 12.30
CA THR A 10 -0.82 19.62 11.12
C THR A 10 -1.91 19.03 10.22
N ASP A 11 -2.02 19.49 8.97
CA ASP A 11 -2.99 18.90 8.03
C ASP A 11 -2.33 17.84 7.15
N THR A 12 -3.00 16.70 6.97
CA THR A 12 -2.48 15.51 6.28
C THR A 12 -3.03 15.35 4.86
N ILE A 13 -3.77 16.34 4.33
CA ILE A 13 -4.46 16.30 3.03
C ILE A 13 -3.56 15.88 1.86
N LEU A 14 -2.29 16.30 1.87
CA LEU A 14 -1.34 16.01 0.79
C LEU A 14 -0.57 14.69 0.96
N ARG A 15 -0.77 13.95 2.07
CA ARG A 15 -0.08 12.69 2.37
C ARG A 15 -1.01 11.61 2.93
N ASP A 16 -1.30 11.62 4.23
CA ASP A 16 -1.95 10.49 4.88
C ASP A 16 -3.43 10.34 4.49
N ALA A 17 -4.13 11.46 4.25
CA ALA A 17 -5.55 11.43 3.95
C ALA A 17 -5.86 10.62 2.68
N HIS A 18 -5.15 10.91 1.57
CA HIS A 18 -5.31 10.15 0.33
C HIS A 18 -4.59 8.80 0.36
N GLN A 19 -3.55 8.64 1.19
CA GLN A 19 -2.96 7.32 1.44
C GLN A 19 -3.99 6.35 2.05
N SER A 20 -4.81 6.83 2.99
CA SER A 20 -5.88 6.05 3.60
C SER A 20 -7.07 5.84 2.66
N LEU A 21 -7.56 6.90 2.03
CA LEU A 21 -8.85 6.88 1.33
C LEU A 21 -8.76 6.47 -0.15
N LEU A 22 -7.65 6.81 -0.83
CA LEU A 22 -7.52 6.75 -2.28
C LEU A 22 -6.28 5.96 -2.71
N ALA A 23 -5.84 5.00 -1.90
CA ALA A 23 -4.68 4.16 -2.16
C ALA A 23 -3.42 4.96 -2.56
N THR A 24 -3.24 6.15 -1.98
CA THR A 24 -2.11 7.05 -2.25
C THR A 24 -2.04 7.58 -3.69
N ARG A 25 -3.18 7.70 -4.40
CA ARG A 25 -3.21 8.02 -5.83
C ARG A 25 -3.34 9.50 -6.18
N MET A 26 -3.44 10.40 -5.20
CA MET A 26 -3.52 11.83 -5.49
C MET A 26 -2.23 12.29 -6.23
N ARG A 27 -2.42 12.89 -7.40
CA ARG A 27 -1.35 13.35 -8.29
C ARG A 27 -0.90 14.77 -7.96
N THR A 28 0.34 15.10 -8.31
CA THR A 28 0.90 16.45 -8.07
C THR A 28 0.06 17.53 -8.75
N GLU A 29 -0.48 17.26 -9.94
CA GLU A 29 -1.31 18.19 -10.72
C GLU A 29 -2.59 18.62 -10.00
N ASP A 30 -3.12 17.79 -9.09
CA ASP A 30 -4.29 18.13 -8.28
C ASP A 30 -3.92 18.77 -6.93
N MET A 31 -2.66 18.66 -6.51
CA MET A 31 -2.16 19.27 -5.27
C MET A 31 -1.78 20.74 -5.46
N LEU A 32 -1.05 21.04 -6.54
CA LEU A 32 -0.46 22.37 -6.76
C LEU A 32 -1.48 23.51 -6.87
N PRO A 33 -2.63 23.38 -7.56
CA PRO A 33 -3.54 24.50 -7.79
C PRO A 33 -4.16 25.12 -6.53
N ILE A 34 -4.15 24.40 -5.40
CA ILE A 34 -4.75 24.84 -4.13
C ILE A 34 -3.69 25.20 -3.06
N CYS A 35 -2.40 25.07 -3.39
CA CYS A 35 -1.31 25.28 -2.44
C CYS A 35 -1.27 26.72 -1.90
N ASP A 36 -1.63 27.73 -2.69
CA ASP A 36 -1.66 29.13 -2.23
C ASP A 36 -2.64 29.33 -1.05
N LYS A 37 -3.81 28.67 -1.11
CA LYS A 37 -4.80 28.72 -0.05
C LYS A 37 -4.34 27.92 1.16
N LEU A 38 -3.81 26.71 0.95
CA LEU A 38 -3.24 25.88 2.02
C LEU A 38 -2.15 26.62 2.79
N ASP A 39 -1.26 27.33 2.10
CA ASP A 39 -0.15 28.08 2.72
C ASP A 39 -0.61 29.29 3.53
N ARG A 40 -1.80 29.84 3.23
CA ARG A 40 -2.40 30.98 3.92
C ARG A 40 -3.15 30.62 5.20
N VAL A 41 -3.49 29.34 5.40
CA VAL A 41 -4.30 28.90 6.57
C VAL A 41 -3.58 29.17 7.89
N GLY A 42 -2.25 29.02 7.91
CA GLY A 42 -1.45 29.14 9.15
C GLY A 42 -1.29 27.82 9.91
N TYR A 43 -1.29 26.68 9.20
CA TYR A 43 -0.91 25.39 9.77
C TYR A 43 0.49 25.42 10.38
N TRP A 44 0.73 24.59 11.40
CA TRP A 44 2.08 24.43 11.93
C TRP A 44 2.99 23.69 10.95
N SER A 45 2.45 22.66 10.30
CA SER A 45 3.02 21.99 9.13
C SER A 45 1.92 21.41 8.24
N LEU A 46 2.27 21.15 6.98
CA LEU A 46 1.52 20.26 6.10
C LEU A 46 2.31 18.96 5.98
N GLU A 47 1.68 17.82 6.22
CA GLU A 47 2.31 16.55 5.92
C GLU A 47 2.11 16.22 4.44
N VAL A 48 3.21 16.20 3.69
CA VAL A 48 3.18 16.18 2.22
C VAL A 48 3.97 15.04 1.60
N TRP A 49 4.75 14.31 2.40
CA TRP A 49 5.76 13.38 1.89
C TRP A 49 6.04 12.20 2.80
N GLY A 50 6.79 11.22 2.29
CA GLY A 50 7.07 9.97 2.99
C GLY A 50 5.84 9.04 3.04
N GLY A 51 5.85 8.07 3.95
CA GLY A 51 4.86 6.99 3.91
C GLY A 51 4.88 6.27 2.55
N ALA A 52 3.70 5.98 2.00
CA ALA A 52 3.57 5.30 0.71
C ALA A 52 3.69 6.25 -0.50
N THR A 53 3.75 7.57 -0.31
CA THR A 53 3.72 8.53 -1.42
C THR A 53 4.90 8.36 -2.37
N PHE A 54 6.09 8.02 -1.86
CA PHE A 54 7.28 7.83 -2.68
C PHE A 54 7.16 6.59 -3.57
N ASP A 55 6.78 5.43 -3.03
CA ASP A 55 6.51 4.23 -3.85
C ASP A 55 5.39 4.51 -4.86
N ALA A 56 4.31 5.17 -4.44
CA ALA A 56 3.19 5.45 -5.34
C ALA A 56 3.58 6.36 -6.51
N CYS A 57 4.41 7.38 -6.26
CA CYS A 57 4.98 8.26 -7.29
C CYS A 57 5.73 7.45 -8.35
N VAL A 58 6.68 6.62 -7.92
CA VAL A 58 7.56 5.85 -8.80
C VAL A 58 6.82 4.72 -9.53
N ARG A 59 5.93 4.03 -8.81
CA ARG A 59 5.28 2.81 -9.30
C ARG A 59 4.05 3.08 -10.16
N PHE A 60 3.15 3.93 -9.70
CA PHE A 60 1.80 4.06 -10.25
C PHE A 60 1.57 5.39 -10.93
N LEU A 61 1.96 6.48 -10.28
CA LEU A 61 1.73 7.83 -10.81
C LEU A 61 2.76 8.20 -11.87
N LYS A 62 3.89 7.50 -11.91
CA LYS A 62 5.01 7.79 -12.82
C LYS A 62 5.44 9.26 -12.73
N GLU A 63 5.47 9.77 -11.50
CA GLU A 63 5.93 11.10 -11.14
C GLU A 63 7.22 10.97 -10.35
N ASP A 64 8.18 11.87 -10.56
CA ASP A 64 9.39 11.89 -9.74
C ASP A 64 9.04 12.45 -8.35
N PRO A 65 9.16 11.65 -7.26
CA PRO A 65 8.77 12.11 -5.95
C PRO A 65 9.59 13.32 -5.51
N TRP A 66 10.89 13.40 -5.85
CA TRP A 66 11.76 14.51 -5.47
C TRP A 66 11.35 15.80 -6.17
N GLN A 67 10.92 15.68 -7.44
CA GLN A 67 10.36 16.81 -8.16
C GLN A 67 9.03 17.27 -7.56
N ARG A 68 8.15 16.35 -7.17
CA ARG A 68 6.92 16.67 -6.43
C ARG A 68 7.25 17.47 -5.16
N LEU A 69 8.24 17.03 -4.38
CA LEU A 69 8.66 17.74 -3.17
C LEU A 69 9.12 19.17 -3.48
N ARG A 70 9.99 19.36 -4.48
CA ARG A 70 10.46 20.70 -4.88
C ARG A 70 9.32 21.60 -5.33
N GLN A 71 8.37 21.08 -6.11
CA GLN A 71 7.20 21.84 -6.57
C GLN A 71 6.30 22.23 -5.39
N LEU A 72 6.06 21.32 -4.45
CA LEU A 72 5.31 21.61 -3.23
C LEU A 72 6.03 22.63 -2.36
N LYS A 73 7.37 22.53 -2.20
CA LYS A 73 8.12 23.52 -1.42
C LYS A 73 8.07 24.92 -2.05
N ALA A 74 8.12 25.00 -3.37
CA ALA A 74 7.96 26.26 -4.08
C ALA A 74 6.54 26.84 -3.93
N ALA A 75 5.52 25.98 -3.91
CA ALA A 75 4.12 26.38 -3.79
C ALA A 75 3.66 26.65 -2.34
N LEU A 76 4.40 26.16 -1.34
CA LEU A 76 4.13 26.28 0.11
C LEU A 76 5.33 26.94 0.83
N PRO A 77 5.68 28.20 0.52
CA PRO A 77 6.88 28.83 1.07
C PRO A 77 6.79 29.16 2.56
N ASN A 78 5.59 29.37 3.11
CA ASN A 78 5.42 29.82 4.50
C ASN A 78 5.16 28.67 5.48
N THR A 79 4.61 27.56 5.00
CA THR A 79 4.25 26.41 5.82
C THR A 79 5.39 25.39 5.90
N ARG A 80 5.64 24.84 7.08
CA ARG A 80 6.63 23.75 7.24
C ARG A 80 6.15 22.51 6.51
N LEU A 81 7.04 21.86 5.77
CA LEU A 81 6.73 20.56 5.16
C LEU A 81 7.13 19.42 6.10
N GLN A 82 6.19 18.53 6.39
CA GLN A 82 6.39 17.35 7.21
C GLN A 82 6.41 16.09 6.37
N MET A 83 7.25 15.12 6.76
CA MET A 83 7.20 13.76 6.23
C MET A 83 7.10 12.70 7.33
N LEU A 84 6.54 11.55 6.96
CA LEU A 84 6.65 10.32 7.75
C LEU A 84 7.86 9.50 7.28
N LEU A 85 8.77 9.19 8.20
CA LEU A 85 9.99 8.43 7.94
C LEU A 85 10.08 7.24 8.90
N ARG A 86 10.29 6.03 8.38
CA ARG A 86 10.62 4.89 9.24
C ARG A 86 12.13 4.90 9.49
N GLY A 87 12.56 4.91 10.75
CA GLY A 87 13.92 5.25 11.17
C GLY A 87 15.03 4.64 10.30
N GLN A 88 15.25 3.33 10.40
CA GLN A 88 16.32 2.64 9.68
C GLN A 88 15.90 2.12 8.29
N ASN A 89 14.60 2.05 8.03
CA ASN A 89 14.04 1.48 6.82
C ASN A 89 13.59 2.54 5.80
N LEU A 90 13.75 3.82 6.12
CA LEU A 90 13.35 4.97 5.32
C LEU A 90 11.94 4.79 4.73
N LEU A 91 11.86 4.65 3.41
CA LEU A 91 10.61 4.45 2.65
C LEU A 91 10.53 3.08 1.96
N GLY A 92 11.53 2.20 2.14
CA GLY A 92 11.60 0.89 1.49
C GLY A 92 10.97 -0.24 2.31
N TYR A 93 11.59 -1.43 2.37
CA TYR A 93 11.05 -2.58 3.13
C TYR A 93 12.09 -3.34 3.96
N ARG A 94 13.37 -2.95 3.91
CA ARG A 94 14.48 -3.52 4.70
C ARG A 94 15.16 -2.45 5.54
N HIS A 95 16.05 -2.84 6.44
CA HIS A 95 16.98 -1.91 7.08
C HIS A 95 18.05 -1.49 6.06
N TYR A 96 18.44 -0.22 6.10
CA TYR A 96 19.53 0.34 5.31
C TYR A 96 20.74 0.60 6.19
N SER A 97 21.94 0.65 5.59
CA SER A 97 23.13 1.11 6.30
C SER A 97 23.01 2.59 6.66
N ASP A 98 23.78 3.02 7.65
CA ASP A 98 23.67 4.38 8.19
C ASP A 98 24.01 5.47 7.17
N ASP A 99 24.94 5.23 6.24
CA ASP A 99 25.30 6.18 5.17
C ASP A 99 24.14 6.44 4.19
N VAL A 100 23.30 5.43 3.91
CA VAL A 100 22.09 5.60 3.10
C VAL A 100 21.03 6.40 3.86
N VAL A 101 20.85 6.13 5.16
CA VAL A 101 19.92 6.90 6.01
C VAL A 101 20.34 8.36 6.09
N GLU A 102 21.61 8.63 6.34
CA GLU A 102 22.16 9.99 6.40
C GLU A 102 22.02 10.73 5.07
N ALA A 103 22.34 10.08 3.94
CA ALA A 103 22.20 10.67 2.61
C ALA A 103 20.73 10.97 2.27
N PHE A 104 19.81 10.05 2.59
CA PHE A 104 18.38 10.24 2.34
C PHE A 104 17.83 11.43 3.12
N VAL A 105 18.12 11.51 4.42
CA VAL A 105 17.66 12.61 5.27
C VAL A 105 18.25 13.94 4.81
N ALA A 106 19.53 13.98 4.45
CA ALA A 106 20.16 15.18 3.91
C ALA A 106 19.45 15.67 2.64
N LYS A 107 19.21 14.77 1.67
CA LYS A 107 18.51 15.13 0.42
C LYS A 107 17.06 15.55 0.65
N ALA A 108 16.34 14.89 1.56
CA ALA A 108 14.98 15.30 1.91
C ALA A 108 14.95 16.71 2.54
N ALA A 109 15.91 17.02 3.43
CA ALA A 109 16.03 18.33 4.05
C ALA A 109 16.42 19.43 3.04
N GLU A 110 17.36 19.15 2.15
CA GLU A 110 17.78 20.04 1.05
C GLU A 110 16.61 20.39 0.11
N ASN A 111 15.73 19.43 -0.18
CA ASN A 111 14.60 19.62 -1.09
C ASN A 111 13.36 20.25 -0.43
N GLY A 112 13.38 20.46 0.89
CA GLY A 112 12.36 21.28 1.56
C GLY A 112 11.61 20.63 2.72
N ILE A 113 11.94 19.40 3.13
CA ILE A 113 11.36 18.85 4.37
C ILE A 113 11.92 19.60 5.58
N ASP A 114 11.01 20.06 6.43
CA ASP A 114 11.29 20.81 7.64
C ASP A 114 11.09 19.97 8.91
N VAL A 115 10.15 19.02 8.86
CA VAL A 115 9.78 18.16 9.99
C VAL A 115 9.84 16.69 9.58
N PHE A 116 10.63 15.92 10.31
CA PHE A 116 10.74 14.47 10.12
C PHE A 116 10.05 13.76 11.28
N ARG A 117 8.91 13.12 11.01
CA ARG A 117 8.26 12.22 11.96
C ARG A 117 8.88 10.84 11.83
N ILE A 118 9.71 10.48 12.80
CA ILE A 118 10.56 9.29 12.78
C ILE A 118 9.94 8.24 13.69
N PHE A 119 9.58 7.09 13.13
CA PHE A 119 8.99 5.96 13.87
C PHE A 119 9.69 4.65 13.53
N ASP A 120 9.50 3.65 14.39
CA ASP A 120 9.96 2.28 14.17
C ASP A 120 8.76 1.33 14.30
N ALA A 121 8.71 0.29 13.45
CA ALA A 121 7.55 -0.61 13.41
C ALA A 121 7.46 -1.55 14.62
N MET A 122 8.57 -1.75 15.33
CA MET A 122 8.69 -2.54 16.55
C MET A 122 8.62 -1.69 17.82
N ASN A 123 8.61 -0.35 17.70
CA ASN A 123 8.95 0.59 18.77
C ASN A 123 10.36 0.38 19.36
N ASP A 124 11.30 -0.19 18.59
CA ASP A 124 12.69 -0.28 18.99
C ASP A 124 13.41 1.05 18.72
N VAL A 125 13.58 1.84 19.78
CA VAL A 125 14.16 3.19 19.68
C VAL A 125 15.58 3.21 19.10
N ARG A 126 16.32 2.09 19.14
CA ARG A 126 17.67 1.98 18.55
C ARG A 126 17.64 2.19 17.05
N ASN A 127 16.56 1.75 16.38
CA ASN A 127 16.37 1.94 14.95
C ASN A 127 16.08 3.40 14.55
N LEU A 128 15.90 4.30 15.53
CA LEU A 128 15.65 5.72 15.28
C LEU A 128 16.93 6.56 15.34
N GLU A 129 18.00 6.02 15.92
CA GLU A 129 19.20 6.79 16.30
C GLU A 129 19.84 7.52 15.11
N THR A 130 20.13 6.80 14.03
CA THR A 130 20.76 7.39 12.83
C THR A 130 19.87 8.45 12.20
N ALA A 131 18.57 8.18 12.06
CA ALA A 131 17.65 9.14 11.45
C ALA A 131 17.51 10.41 12.30
N ILE A 132 17.37 10.28 13.62
CA ILE A 132 17.31 11.44 14.53
C ILE A 132 18.60 12.26 14.40
N ARG A 133 19.77 11.61 14.50
CA ARG A 133 21.08 12.27 14.37
C ARG A 133 21.21 13.01 13.03
N ALA A 134 20.82 12.37 11.93
CA ALA A 134 20.88 12.96 10.59
C ALA A 134 19.97 14.20 10.46
N VAL A 135 18.76 14.14 11.02
CA VAL A 135 17.81 15.27 11.00
C VAL A 135 18.34 16.45 11.82
N LYS A 136 18.89 16.17 13.01
CA LYS A 136 19.51 17.20 13.85
C LYS A 136 20.73 17.83 13.16
N LYS A 137 21.57 17.01 12.50
CA LYS A 137 22.71 17.48 11.69
C LYS A 137 22.28 18.38 10.53
N ALA A 138 21.13 18.10 9.91
CA ALA A 138 20.54 18.93 8.86
C ALA A 138 19.86 20.21 9.39
N GLY A 139 19.84 20.44 10.71
CA GLY A 139 19.20 21.61 11.32
C GLY A 139 17.67 21.60 11.20
N LYS A 140 17.06 20.43 11.05
CA LYS A 140 15.60 20.25 10.89
C LYS A 140 14.96 19.71 12.18
N HIS A 141 13.62 19.68 12.20
CA HIS A 141 12.84 19.26 13.37
C HIS A 141 12.72 17.73 13.42
N ALA A 142 13.31 17.10 14.43
CA ALA A 142 13.18 15.66 14.67
C ALA A 142 11.98 15.39 15.58
N GLN A 143 10.93 14.77 15.04
CA GLN A 143 9.78 14.32 15.82
C GLN A 143 9.89 12.82 16.06
N GLY A 144 10.27 12.43 17.28
CA GLY A 144 10.23 11.03 17.70
C GLY A 144 8.78 10.54 17.77
N THR A 145 8.55 9.25 17.60
CA THR A 145 7.19 8.71 17.47
C THR A 145 7.02 7.42 18.24
N ILE A 146 5.94 7.35 19.02
CA ILE A 146 5.42 6.13 19.62
C ILE A 146 4.38 5.55 18.66
N ALA A 147 4.60 4.36 18.10
CA ALA A 147 3.54 3.62 17.42
C ALA A 147 2.59 3.03 18.47
N TYR A 148 1.42 3.66 18.65
CA TYR A 148 0.47 3.30 19.70
C TYR A 148 -0.23 1.98 19.37
N THR A 149 -0.38 1.14 20.39
CA THR A 149 -1.14 -0.09 20.32
C THR A 149 -1.51 -0.58 21.72
N THR A 150 -2.39 -1.57 21.83
CA THR A 150 -2.83 -2.14 23.12
C THR A 150 -2.42 -3.62 23.22
N SER A 151 -1.88 -4.00 24.38
CA SER A 151 -1.53 -5.38 24.75
C SER A 151 -1.12 -5.39 26.24
N PRO A 152 -0.89 -6.56 26.85
CA PRO A 152 -0.38 -6.65 28.23
C PRO A 152 0.93 -5.91 28.51
N VAL A 153 1.77 -5.64 27.49
CA VAL A 153 3.08 -4.98 27.65
C VAL A 153 3.09 -3.50 27.24
N HIS A 154 2.03 -3.03 26.58
CA HIS A 154 1.95 -1.66 26.07
C HIS A 154 1.24 -0.77 27.10
N THR A 155 1.99 -0.36 28.13
CA THR A 155 1.51 0.48 29.23
C THR A 155 1.92 1.94 29.04
N ILE A 156 1.26 2.87 29.76
CA ILE A 156 1.64 4.28 29.77
C ILE A 156 3.11 4.45 30.19
N ASP A 157 3.55 3.73 31.24
CA ASP A 157 4.93 3.80 31.71
C ASP A 157 5.92 3.34 30.63
N ALA A 158 5.61 2.26 29.91
CA ALA A 158 6.45 1.80 28.81
C ALA A 158 6.56 2.85 27.69
N PHE A 159 5.46 3.51 27.34
CA PHE A 159 5.46 4.59 26.35
C PHE A 159 6.22 5.84 26.83
N VAL A 160 6.10 6.20 28.12
CA VAL A 160 6.87 7.29 28.72
C VAL A 160 8.37 6.98 28.68
N GLU A 161 8.78 5.75 29.01
CA GLU A 161 10.18 5.34 28.94
C GLU A 161 10.73 5.36 27.51
N GLN A 162 9.94 4.96 26.51
CA GLN A 162 10.31 5.14 25.10
C GLN A 162 10.51 6.62 24.75
N ALA A 163 9.61 7.49 25.19
CA ALA A 163 9.73 8.93 24.98
C ALA A 163 10.99 9.51 25.64
N ARG A 164 11.34 9.07 26.86
CA ARG A 164 12.58 9.49 27.54
C ARG A 164 13.83 9.09 26.76
N LYS A 165 13.87 7.86 26.25
CA LYS A 165 14.99 7.38 25.42
C LYS A 165 15.15 8.22 24.16
N MET A 166 14.05 8.52 23.46
CA MET A 166 14.10 9.40 22.28
C MET A 166 14.46 10.85 22.64
N ALA A 167 13.97 11.38 23.76
CA ALA A 167 14.34 12.72 24.25
C ALA A 167 15.85 12.83 24.51
N ALA A 168 16.46 11.78 25.07
CA ALA A 168 17.91 11.70 25.24
C ALA A 168 18.70 11.69 23.92
N MET A 169 18.08 11.28 22.81
CA MET A 169 18.64 11.38 21.44
C MET A 169 18.48 12.77 20.82
N GLY A 170 17.76 13.69 21.48
CA GLY A 170 17.64 15.09 21.06
C GLY A 170 16.47 15.39 20.11
N ILE A 171 15.36 14.63 20.18
CA ILE A 171 14.12 14.98 19.47
C ILE A 171 13.55 16.33 19.96
N ASP A 172 12.88 17.03 19.05
CA ASP A 172 12.26 18.35 19.29
C ASP A 172 10.77 18.25 19.68
N SER A 173 10.12 17.13 19.36
CA SER A 173 8.75 16.82 19.79
C SER A 173 8.49 15.31 19.79
N ILE A 174 7.47 14.85 20.51
CA ILE A 174 7.01 13.46 20.52
C ILE A 174 5.62 13.33 19.89
N ALA A 175 5.45 12.38 18.98
CA ALA A 175 4.16 12.02 18.41
C ALA A 175 3.64 10.71 19.00
N ILE A 176 2.37 10.69 19.39
CA ILE A 176 1.60 9.46 19.59
C ILE A 176 0.96 9.14 18.24
N LYS A 177 1.47 8.11 17.55
CA LYS A 177 0.96 7.65 16.26
C LYS A 177 0.06 6.43 16.46
N ASP A 178 -1.23 6.68 16.51
CA ASP A 178 -2.27 5.66 16.49
C ASP A 178 -2.70 5.36 15.05
N MET A 179 -1.94 4.49 14.40
CA MET A 179 -2.09 4.13 12.99
C MET A 179 -3.38 3.34 12.69
N ALA A 180 -4.00 2.72 13.69
CA ALA A 180 -5.18 1.89 13.51
C ALA A 180 -6.47 2.56 14.03
N GLY A 181 -6.36 3.58 14.88
CA GLY A 181 -7.52 4.20 15.55
C GLY A 181 -7.95 3.42 16.79
N LEU A 182 -6.97 2.97 17.59
CA LEU A 182 -7.15 2.19 18.82
C LEU A 182 -7.23 3.05 20.08
N LEU A 183 -6.79 4.31 20.02
CA LEU A 183 -6.90 5.22 21.15
C LEU A 183 -8.37 5.36 21.56
N THR A 184 -8.58 5.40 22.87
CA THR A 184 -9.85 5.80 23.47
C THR A 184 -9.65 7.12 24.22
N PRO A 185 -10.71 7.94 24.39
CA PRO A 185 -10.52 9.30 24.89
C PRO A 185 -9.81 9.36 26.24
N TYR A 186 -10.26 8.56 27.21
CA TYR A 186 -9.66 8.55 28.55
C TYR A 186 -8.23 8.01 28.59
N ALA A 187 -7.93 6.96 27.82
CA ALA A 187 -6.56 6.46 27.68
C ALA A 187 -5.65 7.51 27.04
N THR A 188 -6.15 8.24 26.05
CA THR A 188 -5.43 9.35 25.40
C THR A 188 -5.10 10.45 26.40
N GLY A 189 -6.08 10.90 27.19
CA GLY A 189 -5.86 11.93 28.21
C GLY A 189 -4.81 11.50 29.24
N ALA A 190 -4.88 10.25 29.71
CA ALA A 190 -3.92 9.71 30.67
C ALA A 190 -2.49 9.64 30.09
N LEU A 191 -2.34 9.15 28.86
CA LEU A 191 -1.04 9.06 28.20
C LEU A 191 -0.43 10.43 27.92
N VAL A 192 -1.22 11.37 27.39
CA VAL A 192 -0.75 12.74 27.11
C VAL A 192 -0.31 13.43 28.39
N LYS A 193 -1.13 13.33 29.46
CA LYS A 193 -0.77 13.88 30.77
C LYS A 193 0.55 13.31 31.28
N ALA A 194 0.71 11.99 31.25
CA ALA A 194 1.93 11.33 31.71
C ALA A 194 3.16 11.75 30.89
N LEU A 195 3.04 11.90 29.57
CA LEU A 195 4.12 12.41 28.72
C LEU A 195 4.48 13.86 29.05
N LYS A 196 3.51 14.74 29.26
CA LYS A 196 3.76 16.14 29.65
C LYS A 196 4.36 16.26 31.05
N GLU A 197 3.98 15.42 31.99
CA GLU A 197 4.59 15.38 33.33
C GLU A 197 6.04 14.86 33.28
N ALA A 198 6.29 13.85 32.44
CA ALA A 198 7.60 13.24 32.29
C ALA A 198 8.61 14.11 31.52
N LEU A 199 8.13 14.85 30.51
CA LEU A 199 8.91 15.61 29.55
C LEU A 199 8.24 16.97 29.26
N PRO A 200 8.16 17.88 30.25
CA PRO A 200 7.37 19.11 30.16
C PRO A 200 7.79 20.06 29.03
N GLN A 201 9.07 20.04 28.66
CA GLN A 201 9.65 20.84 27.60
C GLN A 201 9.36 20.32 26.19
N LEU A 202 8.91 19.07 26.07
CA LEU A 202 8.70 18.43 24.78
C LEU A 202 7.25 18.62 24.34
N ASP A 203 7.06 19.04 23.09
CA ASP A 203 5.73 19.13 22.51
C ASP A 203 5.16 17.72 22.27
N VAL A 204 3.90 17.50 22.69
CA VAL A 204 3.17 16.26 22.45
C VAL A 204 2.19 16.44 21.30
N VAL A 205 2.31 15.58 20.28
CA VAL A 205 1.49 15.60 19.07
C VAL A 205 0.61 14.35 19.01
N VAL A 206 -0.68 14.51 18.73
CA VAL A 206 -1.60 13.37 18.56
C VAL A 206 -1.95 13.16 17.11
N HIS A 207 -1.53 11.99 16.61
CA HIS A 207 -1.87 11.49 15.28
C HIS A 207 -2.73 10.24 15.43
N SER A 208 -3.98 10.31 15.01
CA SER A 208 -4.93 9.20 15.16
C SER A 208 -5.84 9.11 13.96
N HIS A 209 -6.02 7.89 13.47
CA HIS A 209 -7.03 7.59 12.46
C HIS A 209 -8.41 7.50 13.12
N ASP A 210 -9.45 7.93 12.41
CA ASP A 210 -10.83 7.97 12.90
C ASP A 210 -11.59 6.67 12.58
N THR A 211 -10.88 5.56 12.38
CA THR A 211 -11.44 4.28 11.96
C THR A 211 -12.51 3.81 12.93
N ALA A 212 -12.27 3.95 14.23
CA ALA A 212 -13.24 3.63 15.27
C ALA A 212 -14.31 4.72 15.51
N GLY A 213 -14.22 5.87 14.82
CA GLY A 213 -15.13 7.01 14.96
C GLY A 213 -14.95 7.82 16.26
N VAL A 214 -13.81 7.68 16.94
CA VAL A 214 -13.55 8.31 18.25
C VAL A 214 -12.28 9.17 18.29
N ALA A 215 -11.57 9.35 17.17
CA ALA A 215 -10.29 10.05 17.17
C ALA A 215 -10.45 11.55 17.48
N SER A 216 -11.53 12.18 17.02
CA SER A 216 -11.85 13.58 17.39
C SER A 216 -12.05 13.75 18.90
N MET A 217 -12.71 12.80 19.56
CA MET A 217 -12.87 12.78 21.02
C MET A 217 -11.52 12.54 21.72
N CYS A 218 -10.67 11.68 21.15
CA CYS A 218 -9.31 11.47 21.65
C CYS A 218 -8.46 12.74 21.55
N GLN A 219 -8.54 13.46 20.42
CA GLN A 219 -7.85 14.73 20.24
C GLN A 219 -8.36 15.80 21.21
N LEU A 220 -9.67 15.93 21.40
CA LEU A 220 -10.23 16.83 22.41
C LEU A 220 -9.67 16.48 23.81
N LYS A 221 -9.65 15.19 24.15
CA LYS A 221 -9.15 14.75 25.45
C LYS A 221 -7.64 14.95 25.61
N ALA A 222 -6.88 14.81 24.52
CA ALA A 222 -5.46 15.12 24.48
C ALA A 222 -5.20 16.62 24.73
N VAL A 223 -5.95 17.48 24.05
CA VAL A 223 -5.87 18.94 24.19
C VAL A 223 -6.12 19.36 25.65
N GLU A 224 -7.19 18.86 26.25
CA GLU A 224 -7.51 19.11 27.67
C GLU A 224 -6.42 18.64 28.65
N ASN A 225 -5.60 17.66 28.25
CA ASN A 225 -4.52 17.09 29.07
C ASN A 225 -3.13 17.59 28.66
N GLY A 226 -3.07 18.64 27.83
CA GLY A 226 -1.84 19.38 27.57
C GLY A 226 -1.11 19.00 26.30
N ALA A 227 -1.75 18.33 25.33
CA ALA A 227 -1.19 18.21 23.98
C ALA A 227 -0.90 19.60 23.37
N ASP A 228 0.05 19.64 22.45
CA ASP A 228 0.53 20.87 21.82
C ASP A 228 0.06 20.95 20.36
N ARG A 229 -0.11 19.79 19.71
CA ARG A 229 -0.55 19.66 18.32
C ARG A 229 -1.46 18.47 18.07
N ILE A 230 -2.29 18.59 17.06
CA ILE A 230 -3.14 17.51 16.53
C ILE A 230 -2.96 17.41 15.01
N ASP A 231 -3.01 16.19 14.50
CA ASP A 231 -3.06 15.93 13.06
C ASP A 231 -4.52 15.79 12.60
N THR A 232 -4.92 16.55 11.59
CA THR A 232 -6.26 16.51 11.01
C THR A 232 -6.18 16.40 9.49
N ALA A 233 -7.31 16.18 8.83
CA ALA A 233 -7.42 16.24 7.38
C ALA A 233 -8.56 17.16 6.98
N ILE A 234 -8.42 17.88 5.87
CA ILE A 234 -9.53 18.62 5.25
C ILE A 234 -10.76 17.72 5.13
N SER A 235 -11.93 18.21 5.58
CA SER A 235 -13.17 17.45 5.78
C SER A 235 -13.56 16.54 4.60
N SER A 236 -13.44 17.02 3.37
CA SER A 236 -13.76 16.23 2.16
C SER A 236 -12.92 14.94 2.00
N MET A 237 -11.83 14.83 2.74
CA MET A 237 -10.86 13.73 2.76
C MET A 237 -10.58 13.24 4.20
N ALA A 238 -11.50 13.49 5.13
CA ALA A 238 -11.40 13.10 6.54
C ALA A 238 -12.26 11.87 6.89
N TRP A 239 -12.18 11.45 8.16
CA TRP A 239 -12.94 10.37 8.82
C TRP A 239 -12.70 8.95 8.30
N GLY A 240 -13.30 7.98 9.00
CA GLY A 240 -13.06 6.56 8.77
C GLY A 240 -11.56 6.27 8.89
N THR A 241 -10.99 5.58 7.92
CA THR A 241 -9.54 5.30 7.90
C THR A 241 -8.66 6.56 7.71
N SER A 242 -9.22 7.75 7.52
CA SER A 242 -8.48 9.03 7.53
C SER A 242 -8.43 9.64 8.94
N HIS A 243 -8.12 10.94 9.04
CA HIS A 243 -8.00 11.70 10.29
C HIS A 243 -9.29 12.46 10.62
N PRO A 244 -9.47 12.96 11.85
CA PRO A 244 -10.52 13.93 12.17
C PRO A 244 -10.51 15.14 11.23
N GLY A 245 -11.69 15.65 10.89
CA GLY A 245 -11.84 16.82 10.02
C GLY A 245 -11.24 18.09 10.62
N THR A 246 -10.38 18.77 9.87
CA THR A 246 -9.75 20.04 10.26
C THR A 246 -10.80 21.07 10.64
N GLU A 247 -11.82 21.25 9.81
CA GLU A 247 -12.95 22.16 10.01
C GLU A 247 -13.71 21.84 11.31
N SER A 248 -13.93 20.56 11.59
CA SER A 248 -14.63 20.13 12.80
C SER A 248 -13.83 20.44 14.05
N MET A 249 -12.52 20.20 14.06
CA MET A 249 -11.66 20.50 15.20
C MET A 249 -11.49 22.02 15.41
N VAL A 250 -11.36 22.79 14.33
CA VAL A 250 -11.32 24.26 14.39
C VAL A 250 -12.62 24.82 14.97
N ALA A 251 -13.77 24.32 14.52
CA ALA A 251 -15.07 24.71 15.05
C ALA A 251 -15.24 24.31 16.52
N ALA A 252 -14.81 23.11 16.90
CA ALA A 252 -14.94 22.59 18.27
C ALA A 252 -14.08 23.35 19.30
N LEU A 253 -12.93 23.86 18.89
CA LEU A 253 -12.00 24.57 19.77
C LEU A 253 -12.20 26.10 19.77
N ARG A 254 -13.02 26.62 18.87
CA ARG A 254 -13.30 28.07 18.75
C ARG A 254 -13.86 28.65 20.05
N ASP A 255 -13.42 29.86 20.40
CA ASP A 255 -13.84 30.59 21.61
C ASP A 255 -13.52 29.85 22.93
N THR A 256 -12.64 28.85 22.89
CA THR A 256 -12.09 28.18 24.07
C THR A 256 -10.64 28.65 24.33
N PRO A 257 -10.05 28.32 25.50
CA PRO A 257 -8.62 28.57 25.75
C PRO A 257 -7.66 27.87 24.77
N TYR A 258 -8.18 26.93 23.98
CA TYR A 258 -7.45 26.08 23.03
C TYR A 258 -7.65 26.48 21.56
N ASP A 259 -8.34 27.60 21.31
CA ASP A 259 -8.68 28.07 19.96
C ASP A 259 -7.46 28.04 19.03
N THR A 260 -7.65 27.40 17.87
CA THR A 260 -6.62 27.26 16.83
C THR A 260 -6.39 28.55 16.05
N GLY A 261 -7.33 29.49 16.09
CA GLY A 261 -7.30 30.74 15.33
C GLY A 261 -7.23 30.56 13.81
N LEU A 262 -7.56 29.38 13.28
CA LEU A 262 -7.58 29.12 11.84
C LEU A 262 -8.88 29.62 11.22
N ASP A 263 -8.80 30.12 9.99
CA ASP A 263 -9.93 30.64 9.23
C ASP A 263 -10.81 29.49 8.69
N LEU A 264 -12.00 29.35 9.25
CA LEU A 264 -12.94 28.29 8.88
C LEU A 264 -13.58 28.52 7.51
N GLU A 265 -13.72 29.77 7.05
CA GLU A 265 -14.28 30.06 5.71
C GLU A 265 -13.26 29.65 4.64
N LEU A 266 -11.99 30.03 4.83
CA LEU A 266 -10.89 29.59 3.97
C LEU A 266 -10.79 28.06 3.91
N LEU A 267 -10.92 27.39 5.06
CA LEU A 267 -10.90 25.92 5.13
C LEU A 267 -12.07 25.29 4.35
N GLN A 268 -13.27 25.86 4.42
CA GLN A 268 -14.43 25.37 3.64
C GLN A 268 -14.19 25.51 2.13
N GLU A 269 -13.59 26.61 1.67
CA GLU A 269 -13.22 26.76 0.26
C GLU A 269 -12.23 25.67 -0.20
N ILE A 270 -11.24 25.37 0.63
CA ILE A 270 -10.28 24.28 0.39
C ILE A 270 -11.00 22.93 0.39
N GLY A 271 -11.93 22.71 1.32
CA GLY A 271 -12.77 21.53 1.39
C GLY A 271 -13.57 21.29 0.11
N LEU A 272 -14.18 22.33 -0.46
CA LEU A 272 -14.91 22.25 -1.73
C LEU A 272 -14.01 21.88 -2.92
N TYR A 273 -12.78 22.39 -2.95
CA TYR A 273 -11.80 22.01 -3.97
C TYR A 273 -11.49 20.52 -3.90
N PHE A 274 -11.12 20.00 -2.72
CA PHE A 274 -10.78 18.59 -2.56
C PHE A 274 -11.98 17.66 -2.72
N TYR A 275 -13.19 18.10 -2.39
CA TYR A 275 -14.42 17.38 -2.71
C TYR A 275 -14.58 17.15 -4.23
N ALA A 276 -14.24 18.16 -5.05
CA ALA A 276 -14.25 18.00 -6.51
C ALA A 276 -13.11 17.10 -7.01
N VAL A 277 -11.90 17.25 -6.45
CA VAL A 277 -10.73 16.40 -6.79
C VAL A 277 -11.02 14.94 -6.49
N ARG A 278 -11.56 14.62 -5.31
CA ARG A 278 -11.85 13.25 -4.86
C ARG A 278 -12.68 12.46 -5.87
N LYS A 279 -13.64 13.11 -6.55
CA LYS A 279 -14.47 12.48 -7.60
C LYS A 279 -13.66 11.91 -8.76
N LYS A 280 -12.50 12.48 -9.09
CA LYS A 280 -11.59 11.97 -10.13
C LYS A 280 -11.00 10.60 -9.77
N TYR A 281 -10.89 10.31 -8.48
CA TYR A 281 -10.23 9.11 -7.94
C TYR A 281 -11.21 8.04 -7.47
N HIS A 282 -12.48 8.12 -7.91
CA HIS A 282 -13.57 7.22 -7.47
C HIS A 282 -13.24 5.73 -7.57
N GLN A 283 -12.42 5.33 -8.55
CA GLN A 283 -12.01 3.94 -8.74
C GLN A 283 -11.16 3.36 -7.59
N PHE A 284 -10.59 4.22 -6.75
CA PHE A 284 -9.75 3.83 -5.62
C PHE A 284 -10.48 3.93 -4.28
N GLU A 285 -11.74 4.37 -4.27
CA GLU A 285 -12.57 4.30 -3.08
C GLU A 285 -12.82 2.83 -2.68
N SER A 286 -12.99 2.60 -1.39
CA SER A 286 -13.21 1.25 -0.84
C SER A 286 -14.26 1.32 0.26
N GLU A 287 -15.15 0.33 0.28
CA GLU A 287 -16.18 0.20 1.33
C GLU A 287 -15.56 0.00 2.73
N PHE A 288 -14.29 -0.40 2.80
CA PHE A 288 -13.54 -0.61 4.04
C PHE A 288 -12.88 0.67 4.58
N THR A 289 -13.03 1.83 3.91
CA THR A 289 -12.44 3.09 4.40
C THR A 289 -13.35 3.83 5.39
N GLY A 290 -14.60 3.40 5.56
CA GLY A 290 -15.55 3.99 6.50
C GLY A 290 -15.23 3.74 7.98
N VAL A 291 -16.13 4.17 8.86
CA VAL A 291 -16.04 3.88 10.30
C VAL A 291 -16.31 2.39 10.54
N ASP A 292 -15.38 1.74 11.23
CA ASP A 292 -15.45 0.34 11.63
C ASP A 292 -14.95 0.16 13.07
N THR A 293 -15.88 0.02 14.02
CA THR A 293 -15.57 -0.15 15.44
C THR A 293 -14.96 -1.50 15.76
N ARG A 294 -15.01 -2.50 14.86
CA ARG A 294 -14.39 -3.81 15.06
C ARG A 294 -12.87 -3.71 15.19
N VAL A 295 -12.26 -2.62 14.72
CA VAL A 295 -10.83 -2.32 14.90
C VAL A 295 -10.42 -2.30 16.37
N GLN A 296 -11.32 -1.92 17.28
CA GLN A 296 -11.06 -1.95 18.73
C GLN A 296 -10.94 -3.37 19.30
N VAL A 297 -11.47 -4.37 18.58
CA VAL A 297 -11.42 -5.78 18.96
C VAL A 297 -10.28 -6.49 18.24
N ASN A 298 -10.22 -6.39 16.92
CA ASN A 298 -9.25 -7.13 16.09
C ASN A 298 -7.87 -6.44 16.03
N GLN A 299 -7.81 -5.14 16.29
CA GLN A 299 -6.62 -4.28 16.21
C GLN A 299 -5.94 -4.23 14.83
N VAL A 300 -6.65 -4.63 13.77
CA VAL A 300 -6.16 -4.71 12.40
C VAL A 300 -6.40 -3.37 11.69
N PRO A 301 -5.37 -2.68 11.19
CA PRO A 301 -5.56 -1.46 10.41
C PRO A 301 -6.41 -1.70 9.15
N GLY A 302 -7.23 -0.74 8.74
CA GLY A 302 -8.19 -0.90 7.63
C GLY A 302 -7.54 -1.36 6.31
N GLY A 303 -6.41 -0.77 5.90
CA GLY A 303 -5.70 -1.18 4.68
C GLY A 303 -5.14 -2.60 4.72
N MET A 304 -4.96 -3.19 5.89
CA MET A 304 -4.58 -4.59 6.04
C MET A 304 -5.78 -5.53 5.87
N ILE A 305 -6.98 -5.12 6.30
CA ILE A 305 -8.21 -5.89 6.12
C ILE A 305 -8.53 -6.06 4.63
N SER A 306 -8.46 -4.98 3.85
CA SER A 306 -8.73 -5.05 2.40
C SER A 306 -7.73 -5.95 1.67
N ASN A 307 -6.43 -5.89 2.04
CA ASN A 307 -5.41 -6.77 1.48
C ASN A 307 -5.66 -8.26 1.81
N LEU A 308 -5.99 -8.57 3.07
CA LEU A 308 -6.34 -9.94 3.47
C LEU A 308 -7.61 -10.44 2.75
N ALA A 309 -8.59 -9.56 2.53
CA ALA A 309 -9.81 -9.91 1.81
C ALA A 309 -9.51 -10.29 0.36
N ASN A 310 -8.64 -9.53 -0.30
CA ASN A 310 -8.19 -9.85 -1.65
C ASN A 310 -7.43 -11.19 -1.70
N GLN A 311 -6.49 -11.42 -0.77
CA GLN A 311 -5.74 -12.69 -0.69
C GLN A 311 -6.67 -13.90 -0.48
N LEU A 312 -7.66 -13.79 0.40
CA LEU A 312 -8.65 -14.85 0.63
C LEU A 312 -9.57 -15.04 -0.58
N LYS A 313 -9.95 -13.97 -1.26
CA LYS A 313 -10.78 -14.03 -2.49
C LYS A 313 -10.04 -14.75 -3.62
N GLU A 314 -8.76 -14.45 -3.83
CA GLU A 314 -7.90 -15.12 -4.83
C GLU A 314 -7.80 -16.63 -4.59
N GLN A 315 -7.87 -17.07 -3.32
CA GLN A 315 -7.84 -18.48 -2.93
C GLN A 315 -9.24 -19.11 -2.78
N GLY A 316 -10.32 -18.41 -3.15
CA GLY A 316 -11.70 -18.90 -2.98
C GLY A 316 -12.13 -19.09 -1.51
N ALA A 317 -11.37 -18.53 -0.56
CA ALA A 317 -11.49 -18.73 0.88
C ALA A 317 -12.04 -17.51 1.62
N LEU A 318 -12.70 -16.57 0.93
CA LEU A 318 -13.22 -15.32 1.53
C LEU A 318 -14.14 -15.56 2.74
N HIS A 319 -14.89 -16.66 2.74
CA HIS A 319 -15.74 -17.09 3.86
C HIS A 319 -14.97 -17.37 5.17
N ARG A 320 -13.63 -17.47 5.12
CA ARG A 320 -12.75 -17.73 6.26
C ARG A 320 -12.12 -16.46 6.86
N MET A 321 -12.57 -15.28 6.44
CA MET A 321 -12.07 -14.00 6.95
C MET A 321 -12.12 -13.91 8.48
N ASP A 322 -13.22 -14.32 9.10
CA ASP A 322 -13.39 -14.24 10.55
C ASP A 322 -12.40 -15.16 11.30
N GLU A 323 -12.05 -16.31 10.72
CA GLU A 323 -11.01 -17.20 11.26
C GLU A 323 -9.64 -16.49 11.24
N VAL A 324 -9.31 -15.80 10.15
CA VAL A 324 -8.05 -15.04 10.01
C VAL A 324 -8.00 -13.90 11.02
N LEU A 325 -9.07 -13.12 11.16
CA LEU A 325 -9.16 -12.04 12.14
C LEU A 325 -9.02 -12.55 13.59
N ALA A 326 -9.53 -13.75 13.88
CA ALA A 326 -9.38 -14.37 15.19
C ALA A 326 -7.97 -14.97 15.43
N GLU A 327 -7.23 -15.29 14.38
CA GLU A 327 -5.86 -15.82 14.45
C GLU A 327 -4.80 -14.73 14.61
N ILE A 328 -5.03 -13.54 14.05
CA ILE A 328 -4.09 -12.40 14.11
C ILE A 328 -3.64 -12.07 15.55
N PRO A 329 -4.52 -11.91 16.55
CA PRO A 329 -4.10 -11.62 17.92
C PRO A 329 -3.19 -12.71 18.52
N LYS A 330 -3.40 -13.97 18.14
CA LYS A 330 -2.61 -15.11 18.63
C LYS A 330 -1.21 -15.13 18.00
N VAL A 331 -1.12 -14.89 16.68
CA VAL A 331 0.18 -14.75 16.00
C VAL A 331 0.94 -13.55 16.55
N ARG A 332 0.25 -12.43 16.74
CA ARG A 332 0.83 -11.23 17.34
C ARG A 332 1.39 -11.49 18.74
N GLN A 333 0.67 -12.24 19.58
CA GLN A 333 1.14 -12.64 20.90
C GLN A 333 2.40 -13.52 20.80
N ASP A 334 2.41 -14.52 19.92
CA ASP A 334 3.56 -15.41 19.75
C ASP A 334 4.80 -14.68 19.24
N LEU A 335 4.61 -13.55 18.54
CA LEU A 335 5.69 -12.68 18.09
C LEU A 335 6.08 -11.60 19.11
N GLY A 336 5.59 -11.64 20.35
CA GLY A 336 5.98 -10.67 21.38
C GLY A 336 5.29 -9.31 21.25
N PHE A 337 4.05 -9.31 20.74
CA PHE A 337 3.15 -8.15 20.67
C PHE A 337 3.62 -6.95 19.84
N PRO A 338 4.25 -7.09 18.65
CA PRO A 338 4.63 -5.92 17.87
C PRO A 338 3.42 -5.03 17.57
N PRO A 339 3.58 -3.70 17.50
CA PRO A 339 2.58 -2.82 16.89
C PRO A 339 2.25 -3.31 15.48
N LEU A 340 0.99 -3.19 15.04
CA LEU A 340 0.59 -3.59 13.69
C LEU A 340 0.67 -2.39 12.74
N VAL A 341 1.89 -2.09 12.29
CA VAL A 341 2.20 -1.03 11.32
C VAL A 341 3.13 -1.61 10.24
N THR A 342 3.30 -0.98 9.09
CA THR A 342 4.16 -1.55 8.05
C THR A 342 5.63 -1.64 8.49
N PRO A 343 6.30 -2.81 8.42
CA PRO A 343 5.85 -4.05 7.78
C PRO A 343 5.22 -5.09 8.72
N THR A 344 5.30 -4.94 10.04
CA THR A 344 4.86 -5.93 11.04
C THR A 344 3.38 -6.32 10.89
N SER A 345 2.51 -5.40 10.47
CA SER A 345 1.11 -5.69 10.14
C SER A 345 1.00 -6.79 9.06
N GLN A 346 1.76 -6.67 7.96
CA GLN A 346 1.76 -7.66 6.88
C GLN A 346 2.36 -9.00 7.33
N ILE A 347 3.42 -8.97 8.15
CA ILE A 347 4.06 -10.19 8.68
C ILE A 347 3.05 -10.99 9.51
N VAL A 348 2.39 -10.33 10.45
CA VAL A 348 1.40 -10.98 11.34
C VAL A 348 0.19 -11.46 10.55
N GLY A 349 -0.36 -10.63 9.65
CA GLY A 349 -1.55 -10.99 8.86
C GLY A 349 -1.32 -12.16 7.92
N THR A 350 -0.21 -12.13 7.19
CA THR A 350 0.11 -13.19 6.22
C THR A 350 0.35 -14.51 6.94
N GLN A 351 1.04 -14.49 8.09
CA GLN A 351 1.21 -15.70 8.88
C GLN A 351 -0.12 -16.22 9.45
N ALA A 352 -1.01 -15.34 9.91
CA ALA A 352 -2.34 -15.73 10.37
C ALA A 352 -3.18 -16.34 9.24
N PHE A 353 -3.12 -15.75 8.04
CA PHE A 353 -3.74 -16.29 6.84
C PHE A 353 -3.24 -17.71 6.52
N PHE A 354 -1.92 -17.94 6.53
CA PHE A 354 -1.35 -19.27 6.29
C PHE A 354 -1.75 -20.28 7.37
N ASN A 355 -1.77 -19.89 8.65
CA ASN A 355 -2.21 -20.76 9.75
C ASN A 355 -3.66 -21.23 9.52
N VAL A 356 -4.54 -20.32 9.11
CA VAL A 356 -5.96 -20.63 8.83
C VAL A 356 -6.07 -21.53 7.60
N LEU A 357 -5.45 -21.17 6.47
CA LEU A 357 -5.53 -21.99 5.25
C LEU A 357 -4.98 -23.41 5.46
N ALA A 358 -3.89 -23.56 6.18
CA ALA A 358 -3.30 -24.86 6.49
C ALA A 358 -4.12 -25.70 7.49
N GLY A 359 -5.05 -25.07 8.24
CA GLY A 359 -5.77 -25.70 9.34
C GLY A 359 -4.91 -26.00 10.57
N GLU A 360 -3.65 -25.55 10.58
CA GLU A 360 -2.65 -25.83 11.60
C GLU A 360 -1.70 -24.63 11.76
N ARG A 361 -1.47 -24.19 13.01
CA ARG A 361 -0.60 -23.03 13.28
C ARG A 361 0.85 -23.36 12.96
N TYR A 362 1.51 -22.51 12.18
CA TYR A 362 2.94 -22.57 11.86
C TYR A 362 3.39 -23.84 11.12
N LYS A 363 2.48 -24.52 10.42
CA LYS A 363 2.83 -25.59 9.47
C LYS A 363 3.73 -25.06 8.35
N THR A 364 3.43 -23.86 7.87
CA THR A 364 4.30 -23.06 6.99
C THR A 364 4.62 -21.75 7.69
N ILE A 365 5.91 -21.44 7.81
CA ILE A 365 6.40 -20.23 8.46
C ILE A 365 7.02 -19.35 7.39
N THR A 366 6.54 -18.11 7.28
CA THR A 366 7.04 -17.17 6.27
C THR A 366 8.48 -16.76 6.56
N ASN A 367 9.21 -16.36 5.52
CA ASN A 367 10.59 -15.90 5.68
C ASN A 367 10.66 -14.65 6.56
N GLU A 368 9.68 -13.76 6.48
CA GLU A 368 9.60 -12.54 7.28
C GLU A 368 9.44 -12.87 8.77
N VAL A 369 8.65 -13.89 9.13
CA VAL A 369 8.55 -14.37 10.51
C VAL A 369 9.88 -14.96 10.99
N LYS A 370 10.62 -15.68 10.12
CA LYS A 370 11.96 -16.18 10.47
C LYS A 370 12.93 -15.03 10.74
N LEU A 371 13.01 -14.05 9.84
CA LEU A 371 13.86 -12.86 9.99
C LEU A 371 13.48 -12.05 11.26
N TYR A 372 12.19 -11.95 11.57
CA TYR A 372 11.68 -11.36 12.81
C TYR A 372 12.20 -12.10 14.04
N LEU A 373 12.08 -13.43 14.05
CA LEU A 373 12.49 -14.26 15.18
C LEU A 373 14.02 -14.32 15.37
N GLN A 374 14.79 -14.03 14.31
CA GLN A 374 16.23 -13.79 14.35
C GLN A 374 16.61 -12.40 14.89
N GLY A 375 15.66 -11.50 15.10
CA GLY A 375 15.92 -10.12 15.56
C GLY A 375 16.23 -9.13 14.44
N ARG A 376 16.10 -9.50 13.16
CA ARG A 376 16.52 -8.65 12.01
C ARG A 376 15.62 -7.44 11.70
N TYR A 377 14.50 -7.31 12.40
CA TYR A 377 13.63 -6.12 12.38
C TYR A 377 13.81 -5.22 13.62
N GLY A 378 14.65 -5.64 14.59
CA GLY A 378 14.78 -5.00 15.90
C GLY A 378 14.22 -5.88 17.02
N GLN A 379 14.28 -5.35 18.23
CA GLN A 379 13.83 -6.03 19.44
C GLN A 379 12.31 -5.99 19.55
N ALA A 380 11.70 -7.15 19.80
CA ALA A 380 10.27 -7.25 20.07
C ALA A 380 9.90 -6.60 21.42
N PRO A 381 8.69 -6.01 21.55
CA PRO A 381 8.23 -5.39 22.81
C PRO A 381 8.18 -6.35 24.01
N ALA A 382 7.99 -7.64 23.75
CA ALA A 382 7.93 -8.70 24.75
C ALA A 382 8.72 -9.94 24.29
N PRO A 383 9.01 -10.90 25.19
CA PRO A 383 9.55 -12.19 24.80
C PRO A 383 8.65 -12.86 23.74
N VAL A 384 9.27 -13.39 22.69
CA VAL A 384 8.59 -14.18 21.65
C VAL A 384 8.39 -15.61 22.12
N CYS A 385 7.51 -16.36 21.45
CA CYS A 385 7.29 -17.77 21.73
C CYS A 385 8.54 -18.59 21.35
N GLU A 386 9.24 -19.14 22.36
CA GLU A 386 10.45 -19.94 22.13
C GLU A 386 10.20 -21.19 21.28
N ARG A 387 9.03 -21.82 21.44
CA ARG A 387 8.65 -22.96 20.57
C ARG A 387 8.56 -22.54 19.11
N LEU A 388 7.92 -21.41 18.83
CA LEU A 388 7.82 -20.87 17.48
C LEU A 388 9.20 -20.48 16.94
N ARG A 389 10.03 -19.80 17.73
CA ARG A 389 11.40 -19.46 17.36
C ARG A 389 12.19 -20.71 16.96
N PHE A 390 12.18 -21.75 17.79
CA PHE A 390 12.85 -23.01 17.49
C PHE A 390 12.31 -23.68 16.22
N MET A 391 10.98 -23.70 16.01
CA MET A 391 10.37 -24.22 14.78
C MET A 391 10.78 -23.43 13.54
N ALA A 392 10.90 -22.11 13.66
CA ALA A 392 11.14 -21.21 12.54
C ALA A 392 12.60 -21.21 12.07
N ILE A 393 13.54 -21.19 13.02
CA ILE A 393 14.97 -20.93 12.75
C ILE A 393 15.92 -21.96 13.39
N GLY A 394 15.40 -22.95 14.14
CA GLY A 394 16.21 -24.01 14.74
C GLY A 394 17.29 -23.49 15.67
N SER A 395 18.55 -23.63 15.24
CA SER A 395 19.75 -23.18 15.96
C SER A 395 20.48 -22.04 15.25
N GLU A 396 19.85 -21.42 14.25
CA GLU A 396 20.40 -20.23 13.60
C GLU A 396 20.56 -19.08 14.60
N GLU A 397 21.49 -18.18 14.28
CA GLU A 397 21.86 -17.06 15.15
C GLU A 397 20.69 -16.06 15.32
N VAL A 398 20.48 -15.65 16.58
CA VAL A 398 19.57 -14.57 16.97
C VAL A 398 20.41 -13.37 17.34
N ILE A 399 20.22 -12.25 16.64
CA ILE A 399 20.95 -11.01 16.91
C ILE A 399 20.25 -10.22 18.02
N GLU A 400 21.05 -9.64 18.92
CA GLU A 400 20.56 -8.76 19.99
C GLU A 400 20.94 -7.28 19.78
N CYS A 401 21.88 -7.02 18.87
CA CYS A 401 22.29 -5.67 18.48
C CYS A 401 21.22 -4.97 17.61
N ARG A 402 21.46 -3.71 17.23
CA ARG A 402 20.64 -3.04 16.23
C ARG A 402 20.93 -3.68 14.87
N PRO A 403 19.92 -4.12 14.08
CA PRO A 403 20.17 -4.86 12.85
C PRO A 403 21.05 -4.12 11.83
N ALA A 404 20.96 -2.78 11.80
CA ALA A 404 21.78 -1.97 10.90
C ALA A 404 23.27 -1.96 11.25
N ASP A 405 23.67 -2.30 12.48
CA ASP A 405 25.08 -2.38 12.87
C ASP A 405 25.80 -3.53 12.13
N LEU A 406 25.05 -4.48 11.58
CA LEU A 406 25.55 -5.60 10.78
C LEU A 406 25.57 -5.29 9.28
N ILE A 407 25.09 -4.13 8.85
CA ILE A 407 25.03 -3.73 7.44
C ILE A 407 26.21 -2.81 7.16
N ALA A 408 27.16 -3.28 6.34
CA ALA A 408 28.25 -2.45 5.87
C ALA A 408 27.73 -1.26 5.04
N PRO A 409 28.45 -0.11 5.00
CA PRO A 409 28.10 1.01 4.13
C PRO A 409 27.86 0.57 2.69
N GLU A 410 26.69 0.93 2.14
CA GLU A 410 26.23 0.39 0.86
C GLU A 410 25.98 1.47 -0.20
N LEU A 411 26.08 2.76 0.11
CA LEU A 411 25.77 3.83 -0.83
C LEU A 411 26.68 3.83 -2.06
N ASP A 412 27.98 3.57 -1.89
CA ASP A 412 28.93 3.46 -3.01
C ASP A 412 28.68 2.24 -3.88
N LYS A 413 28.22 1.13 -3.28
CA LYS A 413 27.81 -0.06 -4.02
C LYS A 413 26.57 0.25 -4.86
N LEU A 414 25.56 0.89 -4.26
CA LEU A 414 24.33 1.30 -4.95
C LEU A 414 24.61 2.25 -6.12
N ARG A 415 25.52 3.23 -5.95
CA ARG A 415 25.99 4.12 -7.04
C ARG A 415 26.54 3.33 -8.22
N LYS A 416 27.36 2.31 -7.97
CA LYS A 416 27.95 1.46 -9.02
C LYS A 416 26.91 0.59 -9.71
N GLU A 417 25.96 0.04 -8.96
CA GLU A 417 24.91 -0.83 -9.50
C GLU A 417 23.92 -0.10 -10.41
N VAL A 418 23.48 1.10 -10.01
CA VAL A 418 22.60 1.91 -10.87
C VAL A 418 23.38 2.51 -12.05
N GLY A 419 24.66 2.84 -11.85
CA GLY A 419 25.57 3.27 -12.90
C GLY A 419 25.11 4.57 -13.58
N ALA A 420 25.25 4.63 -14.90
CA ALA A 420 24.95 5.82 -15.70
C ALA A 420 23.46 6.23 -15.72
N LEU A 421 22.57 5.34 -15.24
CA LEU A 421 21.15 5.60 -15.16
C LEU A 421 20.80 6.66 -14.10
N ALA A 422 21.57 6.72 -13.01
CA ALA A 422 21.41 7.76 -12.00
C ALA A 422 22.14 9.03 -12.43
N LYS A 423 21.41 10.14 -12.56
CA LYS A 423 21.97 11.46 -12.91
C LYS A 423 22.16 12.36 -11.68
N SER A 424 21.69 11.91 -10.53
CA SER A 424 21.81 12.59 -9.24
C SER A 424 21.87 11.58 -8.10
N GLU A 425 22.24 12.06 -6.90
CA GLU A 425 22.17 11.24 -5.68
C GLU A 425 20.73 10.85 -5.31
N GLU A 426 19.74 11.68 -5.68
CA GLU A 426 18.32 11.39 -5.53
C GLU A 426 17.89 10.16 -6.34
N ASP A 427 18.46 9.99 -7.54
CA ASP A 427 18.21 8.79 -8.36
C ASP A 427 18.81 7.53 -7.72
N VAL A 428 20.01 7.65 -7.15
CA VAL A 428 20.65 6.57 -6.39
C VAL A 428 19.78 6.17 -5.21
N LEU A 429 19.21 7.15 -4.49
CA LEU A 429 18.33 6.90 -3.36
C LEU A 429 16.97 6.31 -3.79
N THR A 430 16.42 6.75 -4.93
CA THR A 430 15.22 6.13 -5.53
C THR A 430 15.46 4.66 -5.85
N TYR A 431 16.60 4.35 -6.48
CA TYR A 431 17.04 2.98 -6.73
C TYR A 431 17.27 2.20 -5.42
N ALA A 432 17.91 2.82 -4.41
CA ALA A 432 18.13 2.19 -3.12
C ALA A 432 16.83 1.74 -2.45
N MET A 433 15.78 2.57 -2.51
CA MET A 433 14.49 2.27 -1.89
C MET A 433 13.75 1.16 -2.64
N PHE A 434 13.83 1.15 -3.97
CA PHE A 434 13.13 0.21 -4.84
C PHE A 434 14.02 -0.18 -6.02
N PRO A 435 14.91 -1.18 -5.91
CA PRO A 435 15.90 -1.47 -6.96
C PRO A 435 15.28 -1.72 -8.35
N ASP A 436 14.30 -2.62 -8.44
CA ASP A 436 13.69 -2.97 -9.73
C ASP A 436 12.75 -1.88 -10.24
N ILE A 437 11.85 -1.40 -9.39
CA ILE A 437 10.85 -0.39 -9.76
C ILE A 437 11.49 0.97 -10.01
N GLY A 438 12.47 1.34 -9.18
CA GLY A 438 13.27 2.54 -9.31
C GLY A 438 14.14 2.50 -10.56
N ARG A 439 14.83 1.39 -10.86
CA ARG A 439 15.56 1.22 -12.12
C ARG A 439 14.63 1.41 -13.31
N LYS A 440 13.52 0.67 -13.35
CA LYS A 440 12.52 0.77 -14.42
C LYS A 440 11.98 2.19 -14.59
N PHE A 441 11.67 2.87 -13.47
CA PHE A 441 11.22 4.26 -13.50
C PHE A 441 12.26 5.20 -14.10
N LEU A 442 13.54 5.06 -13.71
CA LEU A 442 14.61 5.89 -14.25
C LEU A 442 14.81 5.64 -15.75
N GLU A 443 14.71 4.39 -16.20
CA GLU A 443 14.79 4.02 -17.62
C GLU A 443 13.63 4.63 -18.43
N GLU A 444 12.39 4.51 -17.93
CA GLU A 444 11.20 5.11 -18.53
C GLU A 444 11.28 6.65 -18.53
N ARG A 445 11.85 7.26 -17.48
CA ARG A 445 12.07 8.71 -17.38
C ARG A 445 13.06 9.18 -18.44
N GLU A 446 14.18 8.48 -18.61
CA GLU A 446 15.18 8.81 -19.63
C GLU A 446 14.63 8.61 -21.06
N ALA A 447 13.81 7.59 -21.29
CA ALA A 447 13.17 7.33 -22.57
C ALA A 447 11.99 8.28 -22.89
N GLY A 448 11.50 9.05 -21.91
CA GLY A 448 10.31 9.89 -22.06
C GLY A 448 9.01 9.10 -22.17
N THR A 449 8.96 7.88 -21.62
CA THR A 449 7.84 6.94 -21.74
C THR A 449 7.07 6.74 -20.44
N LEU A 450 7.28 7.58 -19.43
CA LEU A 450 6.50 7.57 -18.19
C LEU A 450 5.02 7.78 -18.49
N GLN A 451 4.18 6.85 -18.06
CA GLN A 451 2.73 6.91 -18.23
C GLN A 451 2.03 6.60 -16.91
N PRO A 452 1.30 7.56 -16.31
CA PRO A 452 0.59 7.33 -15.06
C PRO A 452 -0.52 6.28 -15.24
N GLU A 453 -0.86 5.57 -14.17
CA GLU A 453 -2.06 4.74 -14.09
C GLU A 453 -3.29 5.58 -14.49
N ALA A 454 -4.04 5.12 -15.49
CA ALA A 454 -5.18 5.83 -16.03
C ALA A 454 -6.30 5.97 -14.99
N LEU A 455 -6.90 7.16 -14.94
CA LEU A 455 -8.12 7.41 -14.17
C LEU A 455 -9.34 7.12 -15.04
N LEU A 456 -10.30 6.38 -14.50
CA LEU A 456 -11.59 6.15 -15.14
C LEU A 456 -12.37 7.47 -15.26
N PRO A 457 -13.16 7.64 -16.34
CA PRO A 457 -14.06 8.78 -16.46
C PRO A 457 -14.96 8.93 -15.22
N ILE A 458 -15.25 10.17 -14.82
CA ILE A 458 -16.12 10.41 -13.66
C ILE A 458 -17.53 9.92 -14.00
N PRO A 459 -18.15 9.04 -13.18
CA PRO A 459 -19.49 8.51 -13.43
C PRO A 459 -20.51 9.63 -13.63
N GLY A 460 -21.33 9.54 -14.68
CA GLY A 460 -22.37 10.52 -14.97
C GLY A 460 -21.90 11.85 -15.60
N THR A 461 -20.60 12.03 -15.85
CA THR A 461 -20.07 13.21 -16.56
C THR A 461 -19.86 12.98 -18.06
N THR A 462 -20.14 11.78 -18.55
CA THR A 462 -20.30 11.51 -19.97
C THR A 462 -21.56 12.20 -20.48
N THR A 463 -21.44 13.50 -20.77
CA THR A 463 -22.14 14.04 -21.93
C THR A 463 -21.67 13.20 -23.12
N SER A 464 -22.63 12.76 -23.91
CA SER A 464 -22.42 12.00 -25.14
C SER A 464 -21.47 12.77 -26.07
N VAL A 465 -20.17 12.61 -25.87
CA VAL A 465 -19.19 12.75 -26.94
C VAL A 465 -19.58 11.64 -27.89
N ALA A 466 -20.04 12.03 -29.08
CA ALA A 466 -20.60 11.17 -30.12
C ALA A 466 -20.06 9.74 -30.03
N GLN A 467 -20.91 8.82 -29.58
CA GLN A 467 -20.67 7.39 -29.79
C GLN A 467 -20.48 7.23 -31.31
N GLU A 468 -19.30 6.81 -31.74
CA GLU A 468 -19.27 5.88 -32.87
C GLU A 468 -20.24 4.76 -32.49
N GLY A 469 -21.38 4.72 -33.19
CA GLY A 469 -22.51 3.89 -32.83
C GLY A 469 -22.12 2.41 -32.79
N VAL A 470 -22.80 1.67 -31.91
CA VAL A 470 -22.81 0.20 -32.01
C VAL A 470 -23.51 -0.15 -33.33
N PRO A 471 -22.87 -0.87 -34.27
CA PRO A 471 -23.51 -1.23 -35.53
C PRO A 471 -24.74 -2.10 -35.25
N THR A 472 -25.92 -1.67 -35.70
CA THR A 472 -27.18 -2.44 -35.62
C THR A 472 -27.42 -3.31 -36.84
N GLU A 473 -26.57 -3.19 -37.86
CA GLU A 473 -26.57 -4.02 -39.06
C GLU A 473 -25.19 -4.64 -39.24
N PHE A 474 -25.15 -5.94 -39.51
CA PHE A 474 -23.91 -6.64 -39.81
C PHE A 474 -24.18 -7.84 -40.72
N VAL A 475 -23.16 -8.25 -41.46
CA VAL A 475 -23.21 -9.40 -42.36
C VAL A 475 -22.57 -10.58 -41.66
N ILE A 476 -23.26 -11.72 -41.61
CA ILE A 476 -22.73 -12.97 -41.07
C ILE A 476 -22.61 -14.01 -42.19
N ASP A 477 -21.45 -14.67 -42.25
CA ASP A 477 -21.23 -15.81 -43.14
C ASP A 477 -21.35 -17.10 -42.32
N VAL A 478 -22.34 -17.94 -42.65
CA VAL A 478 -22.60 -19.21 -41.96
C VAL A 478 -22.57 -20.34 -43.00
N HIS A 479 -21.66 -21.29 -42.84
CA HIS A 479 -21.48 -22.43 -43.76
C HIS A 479 -21.27 -22.07 -45.25
N GLY A 480 -20.77 -20.87 -45.53
CA GLY A 480 -20.51 -20.39 -46.90
C GLY A 480 -21.66 -19.59 -47.52
N GLU A 481 -22.74 -19.33 -46.78
CA GLU A 481 -23.80 -18.40 -47.18
C GLU A 481 -23.76 -17.12 -46.34
N THR A 482 -24.01 -15.99 -47.02
CA THR A 482 -23.91 -14.64 -46.47
C THR A 482 -25.30 -14.10 -46.14
N TYR A 483 -25.55 -13.77 -44.88
CA TYR A 483 -26.81 -13.20 -44.42
C TYR A 483 -26.60 -11.78 -43.91
N ARG A 484 -27.45 -10.83 -44.34
CA ARG A 484 -27.51 -9.50 -43.76
C ARG A 484 -28.46 -9.51 -42.57
N VAL A 485 -27.96 -9.15 -41.40
CA VAL A 485 -28.71 -9.17 -40.15
C VAL A 485 -28.87 -7.76 -39.61
N ASP A 486 -30.11 -7.34 -39.41
CA ASP A 486 -30.45 -6.07 -38.78
C ASP A 486 -31.14 -6.31 -37.43
N ILE A 487 -30.64 -5.70 -36.35
CA ILE A 487 -31.29 -5.75 -35.04
C ILE A 487 -32.39 -4.69 -35.00
N THR A 488 -33.65 -5.13 -35.06
CA THR A 488 -34.82 -4.23 -35.14
C THR A 488 -35.46 -3.94 -33.79
N GLY A 489 -35.16 -4.73 -32.75
CA GLY A 489 -35.62 -4.47 -31.39
C GLY A 489 -35.12 -5.48 -30.36
N VAL A 490 -35.15 -5.09 -29.07
CA VAL A 490 -34.78 -5.95 -27.93
C VAL A 490 -35.95 -6.01 -26.95
N GLY A 491 -36.41 -7.23 -26.66
CA GLY A 491 -37.48 -7.50 -25.70
C GLY A 491 -37.01 -7.49 -24.24
N VAL A 492 -37.96 -7.45 -23.30
CA VAL A 492 -37.70 -7.44 -21.85
C VAL A 492 -37.10 -8.78 -21.42
N LYS A 493 -36.06 -8.75 -20.58
CA LYS A 493 -35.41 -9.95 -20.04
C LYS A 493 -36.34 -10.61 -19.02
N ALA A 494 -36.72 -11.87 -19.25
CA ALA A 494 -37.49 -12.68 -18.32
C ALA A 494 -36.82 -14.06 -18.19
N GLU A 495 -36.65 -14.54 -16.96
CA GLU A 495 -36.14 -15.90 -16.66
C GLU A 495 -34.83 -16.28 -17.40
N GLY A 496 -33.88 -15.34 -17.51
CA GLY A 496 -32.57 -15.60 -18.13
C GLY A 496 -32.58 -15.64 -19.67
N LYS A 497 -33.76 -15.56 -20.29
CA LYS A 497 -33.94 -15.48 -21.75
C LYS A 497 -34.17 -14.04 -22.18
N ARG A 498 -33.66 -13.69 -23.36
CA ARG A 498 -33.86 -12.38 -23.97
C ARG A 498 -34.30 -12.56 -25.42
N HIS A 499 -35.40 -11.92 -25.77
CA HIS A 499 -35.93 -11.93 -27.13
C HIS A 499 -35.25 -10.83 -27.94
N PHE A 500 -34.71 -11.18 -29.10
CA PHE A 500 -34.21 -10.24 -30.10
C PHE A 500 -35.09 -10.34 -31.33
N TYR A 501 -35.50 -9.18 -31.84
CA TYR A 501 -36.18 -9.07 -33.12
C TYR A 501 -35.12 -8.74 -34.17
N LEU A 502 -34.92 -9.64 -35.11
CA LEU A 502 -33.90 -9.54 -36.15
C LEU A 502 -34.59 -9.48 -37.52
N SER A 503 -33.98 -8.81 -38.48
CA SER A 503 -34.30 -8.95 -39.90
C SER A 503 -33.14 -9.70 -40.54
N ILE A 504 -33.40 -10.86 -41.13
CA ILE A 504 -32.41 -11.64 -41.88
C ILE A 504 -32.78 -11.53 -43.36
N ASP A 505 -31.94 -10.86 -44.14
CA ASP A 505 -32.17 -10.54 -45.56
C ASP A 505 -33.54 -9.88 -45.84
N GLY A 506 -34.02 -9.06 -44.90
CA GLY A 506 -35.28 -8.34 -45.01
C GLY A 506 -36.51 -9.10 -44.50
N MET A 507 -36.35 -10.34 -44.01
CA MET A 507 -37.43 -11.09 -43.37
C MET A 507 -37.33 -11.00 -41.84
N PRO A 508 -38.38 -10.52 -41.14
CA PRO A 508 -38.36 -10.37 -39.69
C PRO A 508 -38.50 -11.73 -39.01
N GLU A 509 -37.55 -12.03 -38.12
CA GLU A 509 -37.45 -13.25 -37.34
C GLU A 509 -37.36 -12.92 -35.84
N GLU A 510 -38.04 -13.70 -35.02
CA GLU A 510 -37.94 -13.62 -33.55
C GLU A 510 -36.94 -14.67 -33.06
N VAL A 511 -35.83 -14.23 -32.48
CA VAL A 511 -34.79 -15.13 -31.97
C VAL A 511 -34.71 -15.01 -30.45
N VAL A 512 -34.94 -16.14 -29.78
CA VAL A 512 -34.84 -16.25 -28.32
C VAL A 512 -33.42 -16.63 -27.95
N PHE A 513 -32.69 -15.70 -27.33
CA PHE A 513 -31.38 -15.97 -26.78
C PHE A 513 -31.49 -16.46 -25.34
N GLU A 514 -31.03 -17.67 -25.11
CA GLU A 514 -30.78 -18.24 -23.79
C GLU A 514 -29.27 -18.36 -23.61
N ALA A 515 -28.68 -17.54 -22.75
CA ALA A 515 -27.24 -17.55 -22.53
C ALA A 515 -26.85 -18.83 -21.76
N LEU A 516 -26.21 -19.78 -22.44
CA LEU A 516 -25.65 -20.99 -21.81
C LEU A 516 -24.25 -20.73 -21.21
N ASN A 517 -23.61 -19.62 -21.57
CA ASN A 517 -22.27 -19.17 -21.18
C ASN A 517 -22.02 -17.73 -21.70
N GLU A 518 -20.97 -17.05 -21.20
CA GLU A 518 -20.52 -15.73 -21.68
C GLU A 518 -19.10 -15.82 -22.27
N PHE A 519 -18.90 -15.14 -23.40
CA PHE A 519 -17.63 -15.10 -24.13
C PHE A 519 -16.80 -13.88 -23.72
N VAL A 520 -15.53 -14.09 -23.35
CA VAL A 520 -14.53 -13.01 -23.17
C VAL A 520 -13.39 -13.27 -24.14
N GLY A 521 -13.25 -12.40 -25.14
CA GLY A 521 -12.32 -12.57 -26.25
C GLY A 521 -10.85 -12.39 -25.87
N GLY A 522 -10.02 -13.31 -26.35
CA GLY A 522 -8.57 -13.19 -26.39
C GLY A 522 -7.95 -14.23 -27.33
N GLY A 523 -7.58 -13.77 -28.54
CA GLY A 523 -6.70 -14.37 -29.56
C GLY A 523 -6.55 -15.90 -29.61
N SER A 524 -7.09 -16.53 -30.66
CA SER A 524 -6.72 -17.89 -31.04
C SER A 524 -5.24 -17.90 -31.45
N SER A 525 -4.38 -18.53 -30.65
CA SER A 525 -3.06 -18.91 -31.11
C SER A 525 -3.26 -19.95 -32.22
N GLY A 526 -2.68 -19.77 -33.41
CA GLY A 526 -2.83 -20.70 -34.54
C GLY A 526 -2.20 -22.10 -34.31
N ARG A 527 -2.08 -22.55 -33.06
CA ARG A 527 -1.45 -23.80 -32.64
C ARG A 527 -2.42 -24.97 -32.80
N LYS A 528 -1.89 -26.12 -33.21
CA LYS A 528 -2.65 -27.37 -33.35
C LYS A 528 -3.19 -27.83 -32.00
N GLN A 529 -4.29 -28.56 -32.02
CA GLN A 529 -4.89 -29.16 -30.82
C GLN A 529 -4.22 -30.51 -30.50
N ALA A 530 -3.92 -30.72 -29.22
CA ALA A 530 -3.30 -31.94 -28.69
C ALA A 530 -4.25 -33.12 -28.84
N SER A 531 -3.78 -34.14 -29.55
CA SER A 531 -4.57 -35.34 -29.87
C SER A 531 -3.74 -36.62 -29.88
N ALA A 532 -2.42 -36.52 -30.05
CA ALA A 532 -1.53 -37.66 -30.00
C ALA A 532 -1.06 -37.93 -28.56
N PRO A 533 -0.73 -39.21 -28.21
CA PRO A 533 -0.24 -39.56 -26.88
C PRO A 533 1.05 -38.84 -26.44
N GLY A 534 1.84 -38.34 -27.40
CA GLY A 534 3.08 -37.61 -27.15
C GLY A 534 2.93 -36.09 -27.19
N ASP A 535 1.72 -35.55 -27.39
CA ASP A 535 1.48 -34.12 -27.39
C ASP A 535 1.47 -33.59 -25.95
N VAL A 536 2.35 -32.64 -25.65
CA VAL A 536 2.43 -31.94 -24.37
C VAL A 536 1.55 -30.69 -24.44
N SER A 537 0.56 -30.59 -23.54
CA SER A 537 -0.34 -29.44 -23.38
C SER A 537 -0.31 -28.93 -21.93
N THR A 538 -0.68 -27.66 -21.73
CA THR A 538 -1.01 -27.13 -20.40
C THR A 538 -2.41 -27.55 -19.95
N THR A 539 -2.66 -27.56 -18.65
CA THR A 539 -3.98 -27.80 -18.03
C THR A 539 -4.73 -26.49 -17.74
N MET A 540 -4.03 -25.36 -17.74
CA MET A 540 -4.60 -24.03 -17.45
C MET A 540 -4.01 -22.97 -18.40
N PRO A 541 -4.76 -21.91 -18.77
CA PRO A 541 -4.20 -20.80 -19.54
C PRO A 541 -3.10 -20.08 -18.75
N GLY A 542 -1.98 -19.76 -19.40
CA GLY A 542 -0.82 -19.13 -18.75
C GLY A 542 0.21 -18.59 -19.74
N ASN A 543 1.35 -18.16 -19.23
CA ASN A 543 2.51 -17.74 -20.02
C ASN A 543 3.68 -18.72 -19.80
N VAL A 544 4.47 -19.01 -20.83
CA VAL A 544 5.66 -19.86 -20.69
C VAL A 544 6.77 -19.08 -19.99
N VAL A 545 7.25 -19.58 -18.86
CA VAL A 545 8.37 -19.01 -18.10
C VAL A 545 9.70 -19.51 -18.62
N ASP A 546 9.78 -20.80 -18.94
CA ASP A 546 10.99 -21.41 -19.51
C ASP A 546 10.68 -22.71 -20.27
N VAL A 547 11.52 -23.05 -21.24
CA VAL A 547 11.42 -24.31 -22.00
C VAL A 547 12.66 -25.16 -21.68
N LEU A 548 12.46 -26.32 -21.06
CA LEU A 548 13.53 -27.10 -20.43
C LEU A 548 14.19 -28.11 -21.39
N VAL A 549 13.65 -28.29 -22.59
CA VAL A 549 14.11 -29.27 -23.58
C VAL A 549 14.23 -28.65 -24.98
N LYS A 550 15.03 -29.30 -25.83
CA LYS A 550 15.23 -28.93 -27.23
C LYS A 550 14.81 -30.06 -28.16
N VAL A 551 14.54 -29.73 -29.41
CA VAL A 551 14.26 -30.72 -30.46
C VAL A 551 15.45 -31.67 -30.59
N GLY A 552 15.19 -32.97 -30.52
CA GLY A 552 16.17 -34.05 -30.52
C GLY A 552 16.55 -34.60 -29.14
N ASP A 553 16.11 -33.98 -28.05
CA ASP A 553 16.39 -34.48 -26.69
C ASP A 553 15.59 -35.74 -26.37
N THR A 554 16.20 -36.72 -25.70
CA THR A 554 15.50 -37.89 -25.15
C THR A 554 14.96 -37.59 -23.76
N VAL A 555 13.65 -37.78 -23.56
CA VAL A 555 12.94 -37.51 -22.31
C VAL A 555 12.27 -38.77 -21.76
N LYS A 556 12.12 -38.84 -20.43
CA LYS A 556 11.36 -39.90 -19.74
C LYS A 556 9.93 -39.43 -19.45
N ALA A 557 8.99 -40.36 -19.38
CA ALA A 557 7.64 -40.05 -18.89
C ALA A 557 7.71 -39.45 -17.47
N GLY A 558 7.00 -38.35 -17.24
CA GLY A 558 7.03 -37.59 -15.98
C GLY A 558 8.19 -36.59 -15.85
N GLN A 559 9.11 -36.53 -16.82
CA GLN A 559 10.20 -35.55 -16.80
C GLN A 559 9.66 -34.14 -17.12
N PRO A 560 10.00 -33.10 -16.36
CA PRO A 560 9.68 -31.72 -16.70
C PRO A 560 10.25 -31.31 -18.05
N VAL A 561 9.43 -30.71 -18.91
CA VAL A 561 9.81 -30.27 -20.27
C VAL A 561 9.57 -28.78 -20.51
N LEU A 562 8.68 -28.15 -19.73
CA LEU A 562 8.34 -26.74 -19.84
C LEU A 562 7.88 -26.20 -18.47
N VAL A 563 8.08 -24.91 -18.22
CA VAL A 563 7.54 -24.20 -17.05
C VAL A 563 6.57 -23.14 -17.53
N SER A 564 5.36 -23.13 -17.00
CA SER A 564 4.34 -22.12 -17.28
C SER A 564 3.92 -21.39 -16.02
N GLU A 565 3.66 -20.09 -16.12
CA GLU A 565 3.08 -19.25 -15.07
C GLU A 565 1.61 -18.98 -15.39
N ALA A 566 0.74 -19.31 -14.45
CA ALA A 566 -0.66 -18.92 -14.48
C ALA A 566 -1.01 -18.35 -13.10
N MET A 567 -1.73 -17.22 -13.06
CA MET A 567 -2.13 -16.58 -11.80
C MET A 567 -0.96 -16.35 -10.81
N LYS A 568 0.23 -15.96 -11.32
CA LYS A 568 1.46 -15.71 -10.55
C LYS A 568 2.05 -16.95 -9.86
N MET A 569 1.70 -18.15 -10.32
CA MET A 569 2.29 -19.40 -9.86
C MET A 569 2.93 -20.15 -11.02
N GLU A 570 4.18 -20.57 -10.84
CA GLU A 570 4.91 -21.39 -11.79
C GLU A 570 4.53 -22.87 -11.62
N THR A 571 4.31 -23.56 -12.73
CA THR A 571 3.96 -24.98 -12.78
C THR A 571 4.81 -25.66 -13.85
N GLU A 572 5.44 -26.76 -13.48
CA GLU A 572 6.18 -27.61 -14.41
C GLU A 572 5.22 -28.51 -15.20
N ILE A 573 5.31 -28.46 -16.52
CA ILE A 573 4.60 -29.35 -17.43
C ILE A 573 5.52 -30.53 -17.76
N GLN A 574 5.00 -31.74 -17.55
CA GLN A 574 5.76 -32.98 -17.64
C GLN A 574 5.47 -33.73 -18.95
N ALA A 575 6.47 -34.48 -19.43
CA ALA A 575 6.33 -35.35 -20.59
C ALA A 575 5.33 -36.50 -20.31
N PRO A 576 4.27 -36.69 -21.13
CA PRO A 576 3.29 -37.76 -20.93
C PRO A 576 3.84 -39.16 -21.23
N ILE A 577 4.86 -39.25 -22.10
CA ILE A 577 5.51 -40.50 -22.53
C ILE A 577 7.04 -40.34 -22.53
N ALA A 578 7.76 -41.46 -22.53
CA ALA A 578 9.18 -41.47 -22.85
C ALA A 578 9.36 -41.47 -24.37
N GLY A 579 10.40 -40.78 -24.87
CA GLY A 579 10.63 -40.65 -26.30
C GLY A 579 11.63 -39.54 -26.64
N THR A 580 11.64 -39.13 -27.91
CA THR A 580 12.48 -38.04 -28.42
C THR A 580 11.61 -36.82 -28.75
N VAL A 581 12.05 -35.63 -28.34
CA VAL A 581 11.35 -34.36 -28.63
C VAL A 581 11.43 -34.06 -30.13
N LYS A 582 10.28 -34.09 -30.82
CA LYS A 582 10.16 -33.90 -32.26
C LYS A 582 10.00 -32.44 -32.66
N ALA A 583 9.22 -31.68 -31.88
CA ALA A 583 8.96 -30.27 -32.13
C ALA A 583 8.66 -29.51 -30.83
N VAL A 584 9.03 -28.24 -30.78
CA VAL A 584 8.69 -27.30 -29.70
C VAL A 584 8.03 -26.08 -30.36
N HIS A 585 6.77 -25.80 -30.01
CA HIS A 585 5.90 -24.80 -30.67
C HIS A 585 5.73 -23.51 -29.87
N VAL A 586 6.47 -23.37 -28.77
CA VAL A 586 6.36 -22.25 -27.83
C VAL A 586 7.74 -21.77 -27.36
N GLY A 587 7.84 -20.47 -27.12
CA GLY A 587 9.01 -19.81 -26.53
C GLY A 587 8.71 -19.17 -25.18
N LYS A 588 9.76 -18.73 -24.48
CA LYS A 588 9.63 -17.96 -23.24
C LYS A 588 8.83 -16.68 -23.48
N GLY A 589 7.82 -16.44 -22.65
CA GLY A 589 6.89 -15.31 -22.73
C GLY A 589 5.62 -15.59 -23.54
N ASP A 590 5.54 -16.72 -24.24
CA ASP A 590 4.35 -17.06 -25.04
C ASP A 590 3.14 -17.36 -24.15
N ARG A 591 1.98 -16.84 -24.54
CA ARG A 591 0.70 -17.24 -23.95
C ARG A 591 0.27 -18.60 -24.50
N VAL A 592 -0.16 -19.49 -23.62
CA VAL A 592 -0.57 -20.88 -23.92
C VAL A 592 -1.93 -21.20 -23.32
N ASN A 593 -2.74 -21.99 -24.02
CA ASN A 593 -4.06 -22.41 -23.56
C ASN A 593 -4.17 -23.94 -23.46
N PRO A 594 -5.07 -24.48 -22.60
CA PRO A 594 -5.31 -25.91 -22.53
C PRO A 594 -5.80 -26.46 -23.87
N GLY A 595 -5.27 -27.62 -24.25
CA GLY A 595 -5.56 -28.27 -25.52
C GLY A 595 -4.63 -27.87 -26.65
N GLU A 596 -3.81 -26.82 -26.53
CA GLU A 596 -2.80 -26.48 -27.54
C GLU A 596 -1.58 -27.41 -27.43
N VAL A 597 -1.06 -27.88 -28.57
CA VAL A 597 0.21 -28.61 -28.62
C VAL A 597 1.36 -27.64 -28.37
N LEU A 598 2.07 -27.83 -27.26
CA LEU A 598 3.24 -27.03 -26.88
C LEU A 598 4.55 -27.73 -27.32
N ILE A 599 4.63 -29.05 -27.12
CA ILE A 599 5.78 -29.89 -27.49
C ILE A 599 5.24 -31.23 -28.04
N GLU A 600 5.87 -31.78 -29.08
CA GLU A 600 5.57 -33.12 -29.61
C GLU A 600 6.69 -34.10 -29.22
N ILE A 601 6.33 -35.24 -28.63
CA ILE A 601 7.25 -36.32 -28.27
C ILE A 601 6.92 -37.57 -29.10
N GLU A 602 7.92 -38.14 -29.75
CA GLU A 602 7.80 -39.38 -30.52
C GLU A 602 8.42 -40.53 -29.72
N ALA A 603 7.65 -41.60 -29.52
CA ALA A 603 8.02 -42.76 -28.69
C ALA A 603 9.19 -43.57 -29.25
#